data_AF-A0A317DTH6-F1
#
_entry.id   AF-A0A317DTH6-F1
#
_cell.length_a   1.000
_cell.length_b   1.000
_cell.length_c   1.000
_cell.angle_alpha   90.00
_cell.angle_beta   90.00
_cell.angle_gamma   90.00
#
_symmetry.space_group_name_H-M   'P 1'
#
loop_
_entity.id
_entity.type
_entity.pdbx_description
1 polymer ?
#
loop_
_entity_poly.entity_id
_entity_poly.type
_entity_poly.pdbx_seq_one_letter_code
_entity_poly.pdbx_strand_id
1 'polypeptide(L)'
;MREWLKILTLASLLAGPPALARADDEAEGPALSAEAAAALAAMNGAIVDRHVLPAFTRLAAAAAALEAGAAAFCRAPDEAGLDRLRALYADASDGWQGVQHLRFGPLELFMRSSRLMFWPDPRDSVGRQLADLLGKGDAAQFRPDALEKLSVSIQGLPALERLLYGDDAGLLLAGNGDAALRCAAAAGIAANIARQAAGVLADWQGGSVAYAAMLKAAGGGNEYYRTPQEAAVELFKSLHLAVEMVADRKLSRALGDRPGGAKPRLLEQWRSGRSLANIRIDLAAALDLWRSGMGDVVKARDAVLAAKVDKALADLVAAAAAIEGPLDKALTDAGQRPRLVALVADAGAAKALLANEVAPALGIPVGFNALDGD
;
A
#
# COMPACT_ATOMS: atom_id res chain seq x y z
N MET A 1 -15.87 -26.92 50.83
CA MET A 1 -15.30 -27.54 52.06
C MET A 1 -13.88 -27.98 51.72
N ARG A 2 -12.90 -27.56 52.54
CA ARG A 2 -11.43 -27.59 52.36
C ARG A 2 -10.92 -26.47 51.42
N GLU A 3 -10.58 -25.30 51.96
CA GLU A 3 -9.26 -24.92 52.54
C GLU A 3 -8.18 -25.10 51.45
N TRP A 4 -7.43 -24.10 51.00
CA TRP A 4 -6.41 -23.38 51.76
C TRP A 4 -6.12 -22.00 51.12
N LEU A 5 -6.15 -20.96 51.96
CA LEU A 5 -5.51 -19.67 51.74
C LEU A 5 -3.98 -19.84 51.83
N LYS A 6 -3.23 -19.22 50.91
CA LYS A 6 -1.88 -18.72 51.21
C LYS A 6 -1.72 -17.29 50.72
N ILE A 7 -1.55 -16.45 51.72
CA ILE A 7 -1.12 -15.05 51.75
C ILE A 7 0.06 -14.82 50.81
N LEU A 8 0.01 -13.77 49.99
CA LEU A 8 1.18 -13.11 49.45
C LEU A 8 1.01 -11.59 49.56
N THR A 9 1.95 -11.04 50.33
CA THR A 9 2.23 -9.67 50.71
C THR A 9 2.23 -8.66 49.56
N LEU A 10 1.60 -7.50 49.79
CA LEU A 10 1.88 -6.26 49.08
C LEU A 10 3.34 -5.85 49.33
N ALA A 11 4.15 -5.82 48.28
CA ALA A 11 5.38 -5.05 48.23
C ALA A 11 5.27 -4.08 47.05
N SER A 12 4.94 -2.83 47.37
CA SER A 12 5.00 -1.68 46.48
C SER A 12 6.46 -1.38 46.13
N LEU A 13 6.85 -1.66 44.89
CA LEU A 13 8.09 -1.20 44.27
C LEU A 13 7.73 -0.16 43.20
N LEU A 14 8.12 1.09 43.46
CA LEU A 14 8.23 2.15 42.46
C LEU A 14 9.31 1.75 41.45
N ALA A 15 8.91 1.08 40.38
CA ALA A 15 9.75 0.94 39.19
C ALA A 15 9.38 2.08 38.23
N GLY A 16 10.32 3.02 38.02
CA GLY A 16 10.24 3.95 36.91
C GLY A 16 10.19 3.18 35.58
N PRO A 17 9.65 3.79 34.50
CA PRO A 17 9.58 3.11 33.22
C PRO A 17 10.99 2.69 32.78
N PRO A 18 11.15 1.51 32.16
CA PRO A 18 12.44 1.09 31.64
C PRO A 18 12.89 2.11 30.59
N ALA A 19 14.07 2.69 30.78
CA ALA A 19 14.75 3.41 29.72
C ALA A 19 14.92 2.44 28.55
N LEU A 20 14.31 2.75 27.41
CA LEU A 20 14.61 2.07 26.15
C LEU A 20 16.10 2.26 25.92
N ALA A 21 16.86 1.17 26.08
CA ALA A 21 18.25 1.13 25.67
C ALA A 21 18.28 1.49 24.18
N ARG A 22 18.93 2.61 23.86
CA ARG A 22 19.31 2.94 22.49
C ARG A 22 20.21 1.81 22.01
N ALA A 23 19.86 1.22 20.87
CA ALA A 23 20.80 0.41 20.12
C ALA A 23 21.88 1.36 19.60
N ASP A 24 22.99 1.44 20.32
CA ASP A 24 24.24 1.97 19.81
C ASP A 24 24.95 0.86 19.02
N ASP A 25 25.53 1.25 17.88
CA ASP A 25 26.38 0.49 16.96
C ASP A 25 25.73 -0.62 16.10
N GLU A 26 24.88 -0.22 15.15
CA GLU A 26 24.99 -0.82 13.81
C GLU A 26 26.21 -0.17 13.13
N ALA A 27 27.19 -0.98 12.75
CA ALA A 27 28.43 -0.52 12.15
C ALA A 27 28.15 0.43 10.97
N GLU A 28 28.46 1.73 11.16
CA GLU A 28 28.43 2.72 10.08
C GLU A 28 29.32 2.20 8.94
N GLY A 29 28.70 1.84 7.81
CA GLY A 29 29.43 1.57 6.57
C GLY A 29 30.33 2.76 6.21
N PRO A 30 31.30 2.58 5.30
CA PRO A 30 32.22 3.65 4.95
C PRO A 30 31.46 4.92 4.56
N ALA A 31 31.80 6.04 5.22
CA ALA A 31 31.16 7.32 4.97
C ALA A 31 31.26 7.69 3.48
N LEU A 32 30.11 8.02 2.87
CA LEU A 32 30.07 8.41 1.46
C LEU A 32 30.78 9.76 1.25
N SER A 33 31.32 9.96 0.04
CA SER A 33 31.91 11.25 -0.34
C SER A 33 30.85 12.37 -0.29
N ALA A 34 31.29 13.61 -0.07
CA ALA A 34 30.39 14.76 -0.06
C ALA A 34 29.60 14.90 -1.39
N GLU A 35 30.25 14.61 -2.51
CA GLU A 35 29.61 14.59 -3.83
C GLU A 35 28.53 13.50 -3.94
N ALA A 36 28.82 12.28 -3.46
CA ALA A 36 27.86 11.19 -3.45
C ALA A 36 26.66 11.50 -2.54
N ALA A 37 26.89 12.11 -1.38
CA ALA A 37 25.83 12.55 -0.48
C ALA A 37 24.95 13.65 -1.10
N ALA A 38 25.56 14.64 -1.77
CA ALA A 38 24.83 15.69 -2.47
C ALA A 38 23.97 15.13 -3.63
N ALA A 39 24.49 14.15 -4.38
CA ALA A 39 23.73 13.47 -5.43
C ALA A 39 22.51 12.73 -4.87
N LEU A 40 22.65 12.03 -3.73
CA LEU A 40 21.53 11.37 -3.06
C LEU A 40 20.50 12.37 -2.52
N ALA A 41 20.93 13.49 -1.95
CA ALA A 41 20.01 14.53 -1.50
C ALA A 41 19.18 15.10 -2.66
N ALA A 42 19.81 15.38 -3.80
CA ALA A 42 19.13 15.83 -5.02
C ALA A 42 18.14 14.78 -5.56
N MET A 43 18.54 13.51 -5.58
CA MET A 43 17.68 12.38 -5.95
C MET A 43 16.45 12.29 -5.06
N ASN A 44 16.64 12.33 -3.74
CA ASN A 44 15.54 12.25 -2.77
C ASN A 44 14.53 13.37 -2.99
N GLY A 45 15.01 14.61 -3.17
CA GLY A 45 14.13 15.74 -3.45
C GLY A 45 13.38 15.61 -4.77
N ALA A 46 14.05 15.16 -5.84
CA ALA A 46 13.41 14.92 -7.12
C ALA A 46 12.32 13.84 -7.04
N ILE A 47 12.57 12.73 -6.34
CA ILE A 47 11.56 11.67 -6.15
C ILE A 47 10.39 12.16 -5.31
N VAL A 48 10.64 12.93 -4.24
CA VAL A 48 9.54 13.52 -3.45
C VAL A 48 8.66 14.42 -4.30
N ASP A 49 9.25 15.29 -5.12
CA ASP A 49 8.52 16.27 -5.92
C ASP A 49 7.82 15.68 -7.15
N ARG A 50 8.44 14.70 -7.81
CA ARG A 50 7.97 14.18 -9.10
C ARG A 50 7.15 12.91 -8.97
N HIS A 51 7.34 12.14 -7.90
CA HIS A 51 6.66 10.86 -7.69
C HIS A 51 5.74 10.87 -6.47
N VAL A 52 6.31 11.10 -5.26
CA VAL A 52 5.60 10.90 -3.99
C VAL A 52 4.42 11.87 -3.81
N LEU A 53 4.70 13.18 -3.87
CA LEU A 53 3.66 14.21 -3.68
C LEU A 53 2.56 14.14 -4.76
N PRO A 54 2.88 14.01 -6.07
CA PRO A 54 1.86 13.82 -7.10
C PRO A 54 1.02 12.55 -6.88
N ALA A 55 1.62 11.44 -6.46
CA ALA A 55 0.88 10.20 -6.23
C ALA A 55 -0.10 10.30 -5.06
N PHE A 56 0.32 10.85 -3.92
CA PHE A 56 -0.61 11.09 -2.80
C PHE A 56 -1.68 12.15 -3.11
N THR A 57 -1.35 13.15 -3.95
CA THR A 57 -2.35 14.11 -4.44
C THR A 57 -3.43 13.43 -5.27
N ARG A 58 -3.07 12.51 -6.17
CA ARG A 58 -4.02 11.72 -6.95
C ARG A 58 -4.90 10.84 -6.07
N LEU A 59 -4.30 10.13 -5.10
CA LEU A 59 -5.06 9.30 -4.16
C LEU A 59 -6.07 10.15 -3.36
N ALA A 60 -5.65 11.28 -2.79
CA ALA A 60 -6.54 12.15 -2.02
C ALA A 60 -7.70 12.68 -2.86
N ALA A 61 -7.44 13.11 -4.10
CA ALA A 61 -8.48 13.59 -5.01
C ALA A 61 -9.48 12.48 -5.40
N ALA A 62 -8.99 11.29 -5.74
CA ALA A 62 -9.85 10.15 -6.10
C ALA A 62 -10.69 9.66 -4.91
N ALA A 63 -10.09 9.64 -3.71
CA ALA A 63 -10.80 9.27 -2.48
C ALA A 63 -11.89 10.28 -2.11
N ALA A 64 -11.64 11.58 -2.28
CA ALA A 64 -12.65 12.63 -2.08
C ALA A 64 -13.81 12.50 -3.09
N ALA A 65 -13.50 12.19 -4.37
CA ALA A 65 -14.52 11.93 -5.38
C ALA A 65 -15.37 10.70 -5.03
N LEU A 66 -14.73 9.63 -4.52
CA LEU A 66 -15.40 8.42 -4.03
C LEU A 66 -16.34 8.72 -2.85
N GLU A 67 -15.91 9.50 -1.86
CA GLU A 67 -16.76 9.94 -0.75
C GLU A 67 -18.00 10.69 -1.26
N ALA A 68 -17.80 11.70 -2.11
CA ALA A 68 -18.89 12.49 -2.68
C ALA A 68 -19.87 11.62 -3.49
N GLY A 69 -19.33 10.68 -4.28
CA GLY A 69 -20.12 9.72 -5.07
C GLY A 69 -20.91 8.76 -4.20
N ALA A 70 -20.31 8.22 -3.14
CA ALA A 70 -21.00 7.33 -2.20
C ALA A 70 -22.15 8.06 -1.51
N ALA A 71 -21.91 9.29 -1.03
CA ALA A 71 -22.95 10.12 -0.44
C ALA A 71 -24.08 10.45 -1.43
N ALA A 72 -23.75 10.71 -2.70
CA ALA A 72 -24.74 10.96 -3.75
C ALA A 72 -25.58 9.73 -4.07
N PHE A 73 -24.95 8.57 -4.25
CA PHE A 73 -25.64 7.30 -4.46
C PHE A 73 -26.60 6.98 -3.31
N CYS A 74 -26.15 7.13 -2.06
CA CYS A 74 -26.97 6.79 -0.89
C CYS A 74 -28.20 7.68 -0.70
N ARG A 75 -28.25 8.88 -1.32
CA ARG A 75 -29.44 9.76 -1.29
C ARG A 75 -30.53 9.32 -2.25
N ALA A 76 -30.14 8.71 -3.38
CA ALA A 76 -31.06 8.23 -4.41
C ALA A 76 -30.47 6.98 -5.07
N PRO A 77 -30.52 5.81 -4.40
CA PRO A 77 -29.93 4.59 -4.94
C PRO A 77 -30.66 4.13 -6.21
N ASP A 78 -29.92 3.99 -7.30
CA ASP A 78 -30.36 3.42 -8.56
C ASP A 78 -29.20 2.64 -9.23
N GLU A 79 -29.51 1.84 -10.26
CA GLU A 79 -28.50 1.02 -10.95
C GLU A 79 -27.39 1.90 -11.56
N ALA A 80 -27.78 3.00 -12.23
CA ALA A 80 -26.83 3.91 -12.86
C ALA A 80 -25.90 4.58 -11.82
N GLY A 81 -26.40 4.88 -10.63
CA GLY A 81 -25.65 5.42 -9.50
C GLY A 81 -24.71 4.41 -8.89
N LEU A 82 -25.12 3.14 -8.80
CA LEU A 82 -24.25 2.06 -8.35
C LEU A 82 -23.06 1.87 -9.32
N ASP A 83 -23.32 1.92 -10.63
CA ASP A 83 -22.25 1.83 -11.63
C ASP A 83 -21.31 3.05 -11.59
N ARG A 84 -21.83 4.25 -11.39
CA ARG A 84 -21.01 5.45 -11.15
C ARG A 84 -20.16 5.30 -9.88
N LEU A 85 -20.72 4.78 -8.79
CA LEU A 85 -19.99 4.55 -7.55
C LEU A 85 -18.88 3.50 -7.72
N ARG A 86 -19.14 2.45 -8.49
CA ARG A 86 -18.14 1.43 -8.87
C ARG A 86 -16.99 2.02 -9.68
N ALA A 87 -17.26 2.95 -10.60
CA ALA A 87 -16.22 3.65 -11.34
C ALA A 87 -15.35 4.52 -10.40
N LEU A 88 -15.95 5.27 -9.49
CA LEU A 88 -15.21 6.07 -8.50
C LEU A 88 -14.39 5.19 -7.53
N TYR A 89 -14.90 4.00 -7.19
CA TYR A 89 -14.15 3.02 -6.42
C TYR A 89 -12.92 2.52 -7.18
N ALA A 90 -13.06 2.30 -8.49
CA ALA A 90 -11.95 1.94 -9.35
C ALA A 90 -10.88 3.05 -9.38
N ASP A 91 -11.28 4.32 -9.52
CA ASP A 91 -10.34 5.47 -9.51
C ASP A 91 -9.60 5.62 -8.18
N ALA A 92 -10.30 5.46 -7.05
CA ALA A 92 -9.68 5.50 -5.72
C ALA A 92 -8.72 4.32 -5.51
N SER A 93 -9.08 3.15 -6.04
CA SER A 93 -8.20 1.98 -6.04
C SER A 93 -6.96 2.21 -6.90
N ASP A 94 -7.09 2.80 -8.10
CA ASP A 94 -5.94 3.17 -8.94
C ASP A 94 -5.00 4.13 -8.19
N GLY A 95 -5.58 5.14 -7.52
CA GLY A 95 -4.84 6.06 -6.65
C GLY A 95 -4.08 5.34 -5.54
N TRP A 96 -4.68 4.33 -4.91
CA TRP A 96 -4.04 3.52 -3.87
C TRP A 96 -2.88 2.69 -4.43
N GLN A 97 -3.06 2.03 -5.57
CA GLN A 97 -2.00 1.22 -6.17
C GLN A 97 -0.79 2.08 -6.57
N GLY A 98 -1.02 3.34 -6.96
CA GLY A 98 0.06 4.28 -7.25
C GLY A 98 0.92 4.69 -6.05
N VAL A 99 0.52 4.36 -4.81
CA VAL A 99 1.25 4.69 -3.58
C VAL A 99 1.51 3.49 -2.67
N GLN A 100 0.98 2.30 -2.99
CA GLN A 100 1.03 1.14 -2.09
C GLN A 100 2.46 0.72 -1.72
N HIS A 101 3.42 0.97 -2.63
CA HIS A 101 4.83 0.68 -2.42
C HIS A 101 5.55 1.67 -1.52
N LEU A 102 4.96 2.85 -1.24
CA LEU A 102 5.52 3.88 -0.37
C LEU A 102 5.27 3.57 1.12
N ARG A 103 5.74 2.40 1.59
CA ARG A 103 5.52 1.86 2.94
C ARG A 103 6.41 2.50 4.01
N PHE A 104 6.41 3.82 4.06
CA PHE A 104 7.17 4.61 5.02
C PHE A 104 6.47 5.94 5.32
N GLY A 105 6.92 6.60 6.38
CA GLY A 105 6.47 7.95 6.71
C GLY A 105 4.96 8.05 6.98
N PRO A 106 4.28 9.11 6.51
CA PRO A 106 2.88 9.41 6.85
C PRO A 106 1.87 8.31 6.53
N LEU A 107 2.19 7.39 5.61
CA LEU A 107 1.32 6.27 5.25
C LEU A 107 1.29 5.18 6.32
N GLU A 108 2.35 5.02 7.12
CA GLU A 108 2.41 4.01 8.19
C GLU A 108 1.90 4.55 9.54
N LEU A 109 1.83 5.88 9.69
CA LEU A 109 1.25 6.50 10.87
C LEU A 109 -0.19 6.03 11.07
N PHE A 110 -0.55 5.76 12.32
CA PHE A 110 -1.91 5.37 12.73
C PHE A 110 -2.49 4.15 11.97
N MET A 111 -1.61 3.29 11.43
CA MET A 111 -1.97 2.14 10.58
C MET A 111 -2.75 2.54 9.32
N ARG A 112 -2.51 3.73 8.75
CA ARG A 112 -3.25 4.24 7.58
C ARG A 112 -3.17 3.30 6.38
N SER A 113 -2.00 2.72 6.11
CA SER A 113 -1.80 1.68 5.08
C SER A 113 -2.80 0.54 5.23
N SER A 114 -2.87 -0.08 6.42
CA SER A 114 -3.77 -1.19 6.73
C SER A 114 -5.25 -0.79 6.80
N ARG A 115 -5.55 0.45 7.21
CA ARG A 115 -6.93 0.99 7.21
C ARG A 115 -7.44 1.27 5.81
N LEU A 116 -6.56 1.64 4.88
CA LEU A 116 -6.90 1.85 3.47
C LEU A 116 -7.03 0.52 2.73
N MET A 117 -6.08 -0.40 2.94
CA MET A 117 -6.03 -1.70 2.26
C MET A 117 -5.61 -2.83 3.21
N PHE A 118 -6.59 -3.48 3.83
CA PHE A 118 -6.37 -4.71 4.58
C PHE A 118 -6.33 -5.92 3.63
N TRP A 119 -5.16 -6.20 3.08
CA TRP A 119 -4.90 -7.34 2.21
C TRP A 119 -3.44 -7.80 2.37
N PRO A 120 -3.13 -9.12 2.30
CA PRO A 120 -4.03 -10.27 2.15
C PRO A 120 -4.89 -10.56 3.38
N ASP A 121 -6.06 -11.15 3.15
CA ASP A 121 -6.99 -11.57 4.21
C ASP A 121 -7.32 -13.07 4.10
N PRO A 122 -6.36 -13.97 4.42
CA PRO A 122 -6.56 -15.41 4.29
C PRO A 122 -7.66 -15.94 5.22
N ARG A 123 -8.01 -15.17 6.25
CA ARG A 123 -9.04 -15.51 7.20
C ARG A 123 -10.38 -14.88 6.86
N ASP A 124 -10.59 -14.16 5.76
CA ASP A 124 -11.86 -13.46 5.42
C ASP A 124 -12.39 -12.53 6.55
N SER A 125 -11.48 -11.94 7.31
CA SER A 125 -11.76 -11.00 8.40
C SER A 125 -12.60 -9.81 7.93
N VAL A 126 -12.37 -9.31 6.71
CA VAL A 126 -13.19 -8.26 6.08
C VAL A 126 -14.64 -8.71 5.98
N GLY A 127 -14.88 -9.88 5.38
CA GLY A 127 -16.22 -10.41 5.13
C GLY A 127 -17.00 -10.67 6.41
N ARG A 128 -16.39 -11.40 7.37
CA ARG A 128 -17.05 -11.71 8.64
C ARG A 128 -17.36 -10.46 9.46
N GLN A 129 -16.36 -9.60 9.67
CA GLN A 129 -16.57 -8.46 10.57
C GLN A 129 -17.53 -7.43 9.97
N LEU A 130 -17.54 -7.27 8.65
CA LEU A 130 -18.54 -6.43 7.98
C LEU A 130 -19.95 -7.02 8.12
N ALA A 131 -20.11 -8.33 7.92
CA ALA A 131 -21.40 -9.02 8.09
C ALA A 131 -21.90 -8.93 9.55
N ASP A 132 -21.02 -9.15 10.52
CA ASP A 132 -21.32 -9.01 11.95
C ASP A 132 -21.75 -7.58 12.30
N LEU A 133 -21.08 -6.58 11.73
CA LEU A 133 -21.41 -5.17 11.98
C LEU A 133 -22.75 -4.77 11.35
N LEU A 134 -23.02 -5.19 10.12
CA LEU A 134 -24.32 -5.01 9.47
C LEU A 134 -25.43 -5.74 10.25
N GLY A 135 -25.17 -6.94 10.77
CA GLY A 135 -26.11 -7.72 11.56
C GLY A 135 -26.55 -7.06 12.87
N LYS A 136 -25.77 -6.11 13.40
CA LYS A 136 -26.16 -5.30 14.58
C LYS A 136 -27.25 -4.26 14.28
N GLY A 137 -27.44 -3.89 13.02
CA GLY A 137 -28.48 -2.92 12.63
C GLY A 137 -28.21 -1.46 13.04
N ASP A 138 -27.03 -1.14 13.57
CA ASP A 138 -26.70 0.19 14.08
C ASP A 138 -25.89 1.00 13.06
N ALA A 139 -26.58 1.85 12.30
CA ALA A 139 -25.95 2.73 11.31
C ALA A 139 -24.94 3.73 11.93
N ALA A 140 -25.05 4.03 13.23
CA ALA A 140 -24.14 4.97 13.90
C ALA A 140 -22.70 4.42 13.97
N GLN A 141 -22.51 3.10 13.89
CA GLN A 141 -21.20 2.46 13.87
C GLN A 141 -20.35 2.84 12.63
N PHE A 142 -21.02 3.24 11.54
CA PHE A 142 -20.35 3.62 10.29
C PHE A 142 -20.00 5.11 10.21
N ARG A 143 -20.32 5.90 11.26
CA ARG A 143 -19.85 7.29 11.34
C ARG A 143 -18.33 7.33 11.50
N PRO A 144 -17.64 8.35 10.95
CA PRO A 144 -16.17 8.47 11.00
C PRO A 144 -15.54 8.16 12.38
N ASP A 145 -16.02 8.81 13.43
CA ASP A 145 -15.46 8.68 14.79
C ASP A 145 -15.69 7.30 15.44
N ALA A 146 -16.74 6.59 15.01
CA ALA A 146 -17.05 5.24 15.48
C ALA A 146 -16.23 4.22 14.70
N LEU A 147 -16.26 4.34 13.36
CA LEU A 147 -15.58 3.44 12.43
C LEU A 147 -14.06 3.40 12.66
N GLU A 148 -13.44 4.54 13.00
CA GLU A 148 -12.01 4.62 13.30
C GLU A 148 -11.57 3.79 14.52
N LYS A 149 -12.49 3.53 15.45
CA LYS A 149 -12.22 2.73 16.67
C LYS A 149 -12.41 1.23 16.44
N LEU A 150 -12.92 0.83 15.29
CA LEU A 150 -13.15 -0.57 14.94
C LEU A 150 -11.89 -1.19 14.31
N SER A 151 -11.97 -2.48 13.98
CA SER A 151 -10.89 -3.18 13.27
C SER A 151 -10.56 -2.51 11.94
N VAL A 152 -9.28 -2.48 11.56
CA VAL A 152 -8.82 -1.97 10.25
C VAL A 152 -9.45 -2.73 9.07
N SER A 153 -9.84 -4.00 9.27
CA SER A 153 -10.40 -4.87 8.22
C SER A 153 -11.78 -4.43 7.70
N ILE A 154 -12.46 -3.49 8.36
CA ILE A 154 -13.79 -3.02 7.92
C ILE A 154 -13.79 -1.55 7.47
N GLN A 155 -12.61 -0.93 7.34
CA GLN A 155 -12.49 0.53 7.19
C GLN A 155 -12.12 1.00 5.78
N GLY A 156 -11.62 0.11 4.94
CA GLY A 156 -10.92 0.47 3.71
C GLY A 156 -11.54 -0.07 2.43
N LEU A 157 -10.76 0.01 1.36
CA LEU A 157 -11.12 -0.44 0.02
C LEU A 157 -11.67 -1.89 0.00
N PRO A 158 -11.09 -2.88 0.71
CA PRO A 158 -11.64 -4.25 0.70
C PRO A 158 -13.06 -4.36 1.27
N ALA A 159 -13.38 -3.57 2.30
CA ALA A 159 -14.71 -3.60 2.91
C ALA A 159 -15.74 -2.95 1.98
N LEU A 160 -15.37 -1.82 1.35
CA LEU A 160 -16.21 -1.18 0.34
C LEU A 160 -16.39 -2.08 -0.89
N GLU A 161 -15.34 -2.77 -1.32
CA GLU A 161 -15.42 -3.75 -2.42
C GLU A 161 -16.49 -4.81 -2.15
N ARG A 162 -16.52 -5.35 -0.92
CA ARG A 162 -17.48 -6.37 -0.51
C ARG A 162 -18.92 -5.85 -0.59
N LEU A 163 -19.15 -4.58 -0.28
CA LEU A 163 -20.47 -3.95 -0.41
C LEU A 163 -20.86 -3.74 -1.88
N LEU A 164 -19.93 -3.30 -2.73
CA LEU A 164 -20.22 -2.89 -4.11
C LEU A 164 -20.21 -4.04 -5.13
N TYR A 165 -19.44 -5.10 -4.85
CA TYR A 165 -19.21 -6.23 -5.77
C TYR A 165 -19.43 -7.59 -5.12
N GLY A 166 -19.80 -7.65 -3.84
CA GLY A 166 -20.18 -8.91 -3.20
C GLY A 166 -21.46 -9.50 -3.78
N ASP A 167 -21.73 -10.77 -3.45
CA ASP A 167 -22.95 -11.48 -3.87
C ASP A 167 -24.23 -10.74 -3.44
N ASP A 168 -24.13 -9.99 -2.34
CA ASP A 168 -25.20 -9.19 -1.74
C ASP A 168 -25.25 -7.74 -2.27
N ALA A 169 -24.44 -7.35 -3.26
CA ALA A 169 -24.35 -5.95 -3.70
C ALA A 169 -25.71 -5.38 -4.18
N GLY A 170 -26.57 -6.24 -4.74
CA GLY A 170 -27.93 -5.86 -5.15
C GLY A 170 -28.82 -5.40 -4.00
N LEU A 171 -28.50 -5.74 -2.75
CA LEU A 171 -29.26 -5.30 -1.58
C LEU A 171 -29.15 -3.79 -1.33
N LEU A 172 -28.12 -3.11 -1.87
CA LEU A 172 -28.04 -1.64 -1.87
C LEU A 172 -29.22 -0.97 -2.58
N LEU A 173 -29.88 -1.68 -3.50
CA LEU A 173 -30.99 -1.17 -4.31
C LEU A 173 -32.36 -1.66 -3.79
N ALA A 174 -32.41 -2.40 -2.69
CA ALA A 174 -33.64 -3.04 -2.21
C ALA A 174 -34.68 -2.05 -1.60
N GLY A 175 -34.31 -0.78 -1.39
CA GLY A 175 -35.22 0.27 -0.92
C GLY A 175 -35.81 0.06 0.49
N ASN A 176 -35.20 -0.79 1.31
CA ASN A 176 -35.64 -1.14 2.65
C ASN A 176 -34.62 -0.70 3.74
N GLY A 177 -34.89 -1.03 5.00
CA GLY A 177 -33.99 -0.68 6.11
C GLY A 177 -32.58 -1.29 6.01
N ASP A 178 -32.45 -2.50 5.44
CA ASP A 178 -31.14 -3.12 5.20
C ASP A 178 -30.37 -2.36 4.11
N ALA A 179 -31.05 -1.96 3.03
CA ALA A 179 -30.46 -1.11 1.99
C ALA A 179 -29.96 0.22 2.57
N ALA A 180 -30.73 0.84 3.46
CA ALA A 180 -30.34 2.08 4.15
C ALA A 180 -29.10 1.87 5.05
N LEU A 181 -29.01 0.75 5.75
CA LEU A 181 -27.85 0.40 6.57
C LEU A 181 -26.60 0.16 5.72
N ARG A 182 -26.73 -0.60 4.63
CA ARG A 182 -25.63 -0.84 3.68
C ARG A 182 -25.17 0.45 2.99
N CYS A 183 -26.09 1.36 2.70
CA CYS A 183 -25.77 2.71 2.24
C CYS A 183 -24.96 3.49 3.30
N ALA A 184 -25.40 3.48 4.56
CA ALA A 184 -24.66 4.11 5.65
C ALA A 184 -23.23 3.52 5.78
N ALA A 185 -23.10 2.20 5.63
CA ALA A 185 -21.81 1.52 5.61
C ALA A 185 -20.92 1.96 4.44
N ALA A 186 -21.45 1.95 3.21
CA ALA A 186 -20.71 2.35 2.02
C ALA A 186 -20.23 3.81 2.09
N ALA A 187 -21.12 4.73 2.48
CA ALA A 187 -20.79 6.14 2.65
C ALA A 187 -19.78 6.37 3.78
N GLY A 188 -19.95 5.70 4.93
CA GLY A 188 -19.04 5.80 6.06
C GLY A 188 -17.63 5.30 5.77
N ILE A 189 -17.52 4.17 5.08
CA ILE A 189 -16.23 3.59 4.66
C ILE A 189 -15.58 4.48 3.59
N ALA A 190 -16.32 4.98 2.61
CA ALA A 190 -15.80 5.91 1.60
C ALA A 190 -15.26 7.21 2.23
N ALA A 191 -16.00 7.80 3.18
CA ALA A 191 -15.55 8.95 3.96
C ALA A 191 -14.29 8.65 4.79
N ASN A 192 -14.15 7.43 5.31
CA ASN A 192 -12.94 7.01 5.98
C ASN A 192 -11.75 6.94 5.02
N ILE A 193 -11.90 6.34 3.85
CA ILE A 193 -10.86 6.29 2.81
C ILE A 193 -10.40 7.71 2.44
N ALA A 194 -11.35 8.64 2.22
CA ALA A 194 -11.05 10.05 1.96
C ALA A 194 -10.28 10.71 3.10
N ARG A 195 -10.71 10.52 4.35
CA ARG A 195 -10.02 11.07 5.53
C ARG A 195 -8.60 10.54 5.67
N GLN A 196 -8.38 9.24 5.50
CA GLN A 196 -7.03 8.66 5.58
C GLN A 196 -6.14 9.21 4.46
N ALA A 197 -6.62 9.20 3.20
CA ALA A 197 -5.88 9.71 2.05
C ALA A 197 -5.51 11.20 2.19
N ALA A 198 -6.45 12.04 2.60
CA ALA A 198 -6.22 13.45 2.85
C ALA A 198 -5.23 13.67 4.02
N GLY A 199 -5.35 12.88 5.10
CA GLY A 199 -4.43 12.93 6.24
C GLY A 199 -2.99 12.58 5.85
N VAL A 200 -2.78 11.55 5.01
CA VAL A 200 -1.46 11.21 4.48
C VAL A 200 -0.88 12.39 3.68
N LEU A 201 -1.65 12.96 2.76
CA LEU A 201 -1.19 14.09 1.93
C LEU A 201 -0.87 15.33 2.78
N ALA A 202 -1.72 15.65 3.76
CA ALA A 202 -1.51 16.79 4.66
C ALA A 202 -0.20 16.64 5.46
N ASP A 203 0.07 15.45 6.00
CA ASP A 203 1.30 15.16 6.73
C ASP A 203 2.54 15.17 5.82
N TRP A 204 2.40 14.83 4.54
CA TRP A 204 3.48 15.04 3.57
C TRP A 204 3.78 16.52 3.32
N GLN A 205 2.75 17.38 3.23
CA GLN A 205 2.90 18.79 2.83
C GLN A 205 3.20 19.75 3.99
N GLY A 206 2.59 19.57 5.16
CA GLY A 206 2.60 20.61 6.20
C GLY A 206 1.91 20.27 7.52
N GLY A 207 1.79 18.97 7.87
CA GLY A 207 1.27 18.48 9.15
C GLY A 207 2.20 18.76 10.35
N SER A 208 2.07 17.97 11.43
CA SER A 208 2.93 18.14 12.63
C SER A 208 4.43 17.99 12.33
N VAL A 209 4.75 17.21 11.30
CA VAL A 209 6.03 17.17 10.63
C VAL A 209 5.74 17.35 9.15
N ALA A 210 6.27 18.40 8.51
CA ALA A 210 6.21 18.57 7.06
C ALA A 210 7.12 17.52 6.40
N TYR A 211 6.63 16.30 6.21
CA TYR A 211 7.48 15.12 5.94
C TYR A 211 8.27 15.25 4.62
N ALA A 212 7.70 15.89 3.59
CA ALA A 212 8.41 16.17 2.35
C ALA A 212 9.63 17.07 2.60
N ALA A 213 9.47 18.15 3.37
CA ALA A 213 10.56 19.07 3.69
C ALA A 213 11.60 18.38 4.57
N MET A 214 11.15 17.58 5.55
CA MET A 214 12.01 16.80 6.43
C MET A 214 12.87 15.80 5.63
N LEU A 215 12.28 14.97 4.77
CA LEU A 215 13.02 14.00 3.95
C LEU A 215 14.00 14.71 3.00
N LYS A 216 13.59 15.81 2.37
CA LYS A 216 14.48 16.63 1.51
C LYS A 216 15.65 17.24 2.26
N ALA A 217 15.45 17.56 3.53
CA ALA A 217 16.48 18.10 4.41
C ALA A 217 17.29 17.00 5.12
N ALA A 218 17.20 15.73 4.71
CA ALA A 218 18.02 14.64 5.25
C ALA A 218 19.50 15.04 5.28
N GLY A 219 20.14 14.86 6.44
CA GLY A 219 21.35 15.60 6.81
C GLY A 219 21.02 16.89 7.57
N GLY A 220 22.00 17.79 7.70
CA GLY A 220 21.76 19.17 8.17
C GLY A 220 21.16 19.35 9.57
N GLY A 221 21.28 18.36 10.47
CA GLY A 221 20.67 18.41 11.81
C GLY A 221 19.24 17.83 11.89
N ASN A 222 18.79 17.13 10.85
CA ASN A 222 17.54 16.37 10.86
C ASN A 222 17.59 15.18 11.84
N GLU A 223 16.62 15.08 12.74
CA GLU A 223 16.54 14.03 13.77
C GLU A 223 16.03 12.67 13.25
N TYR A 224 15.34 12.65 12.10
CA TYR A 224 14.76 11.45 11.49
C TYR A 224 15.68 10.80 10.45
N TYR A 225 16.31 11.63 9.61
CA TYR A 225 17.28 11.20 8.60
C TYR A 225 18.57 11.96 8.79
N ARG A 226 19.53 11.35 9.50
CA ARG A 226 20.83 11.96 9.84
C ARG A 226 21.69 12.19 8.60
N THR A 227 21.43 11.43 7.54
CA THR A 227 22.17 11.50 6.28
C THR A 227 21.22 11.37 5.07
N PRO A 228 21.55 11.96 3.90
CA PRO A 228 20.80 11.73 2.66
C PRO A 228 20.62 10.25 2.29
N GLN A 229 21.57 9.42 2.71
CA GLN A 229 21.59 7.98 2.50
C GLN A 229 20.42 7.29 3.16
N GLU A 230 20.14 7.61 4.42
CA GLU A 230 19.02 7.00 5.16
C GLU A 230 17.68 7.26 4.46
N ALA A 231 17.47 8.49 3.97
CA ALA A 231 16.29 8.81 3.16
C ALA A 231 16.29 8.09 1.79
N ALA A 232 17.46 7.92 1.17
CA ALA A 232 17.59 7.16 -0.07
C ALA A 232 17.26 5.67 0.12
N VAL A 233 17.59 5.10 1.29
CA VAL A 233 17.22 3.71 1.64
C VAL A 233 15.71 3.53 1.63
N GLU A 234 14.93 4.45 2.21
CA GLU A 234 13.46 4.35 2.24
C GLU A 234 12.84 4.41 0.82
N LEU A 235 13.35 5.30 -0.04
CA LEU A 235 12.90 5.40 -1.43
C LEU A 235 13.29 4.17 -2.25
N PHE A 236 14.48 3.63 -2.01
CA PHE A 236 14.95 2.40 -2.66
C PHE A 236 14.15 1.16 -2.19
N LYS A 237 13.88 1.03 -0.89
CA LYS A 237 12.98 -0.01 -0.36
C LYS A 237 11.61 0.08 -1.02
N SER A 238 11.10 1.28 -1.24
CA SER A 238 9.82 1.49 -1.94
C SER A 238 9.86 1.00 -3.40
N LEU A 239 10.93 1.32 -4.15
CA LEU A 239 11.11 0.81 -5.52
C LEU A 239 11.18 -0.72 -5.54
N HIS A 240 12.00 -1.31 -4.66
CA HIS A 240 12.15 -2.75 -4.55
C HIS A 240 10.81 -3.43 -4.20
N LEU A 241 10.09 -2.86 -3.24
CA LEU A 241 8.79 -3.38 -2.80
C LEU A 241 7.75 -3.34 -3.92
N ALA A 242 7.73 -2.31 -4.76
CA ALA A 242 6.78 -2.22 -5.88
C ALA A 242 6.87 -3.45 -6.82
N VAL A 243 8.10 -3.88 -7.13
CA VAL A 243 8.36 -5.08 -7.95
C VAL A 243 8.09 -6.37 -7.15
N GLU A 244 8.53 -6.41 -5.88
CA GLU A 244 8.33 -7.56 -5.00
C GLU A 244 6.87 -7.89 -4.75
N MET A 245 6.01 -6.89 -4.56
CA MET A 245 4.58 -7.10 -4.36
C MET A 245 3.95 -7.86 -5.53
N VAL A 246 4.37 -7.56 -6.77
CA VAL A 246 3.88 -8.27 -7.96
C VAL A 246 4.42 -9.70 -7.99
N ALA A 247 5.74 -9.87 -7.81
CA ALA A 247 6.41 -11.17 -7.86
C ALA A 247 5.90 -12.13 -6.78
N ASP A 248 5.85 -11.70 -5.52
CA ASP A 248 5.78 -12.61 -4.36
C ASP A 248 4.42 -12.61 -3.66
N ARG A 249 3.56 -11.62 -3.94
CA ARG A 249 2.28 -11.45 -3.24
C ARG A 249 1.08 -11.49 -4.19
N LYS A 250 0.99 -10.54 -5.12
CA LYS A 250 -0.21 -10.31 -5.93
C LYS A 250 -0.43 -11.39 -6.97
N LEU A 251 0.64 -11.92 -7.57
CA LEU A 251 0.53 -12.89 -8.66
C LEU A 251 0.94 -14.31 -8.26
N SER A 252 2.16 -14.53 -7.75
CA SER A 252 2.68 -15.90 -7.48
C SER A 252 1.77 -16.75 -6.60
N ARG A 253 1.28 -16.19 -5.48
CA ARG A 253 0.41 -16.91 -4.52
C ARG A 253 -0.91 -17.36 -5.15
N ALA A 254 -1.46 -16.57 -6.06
CA ALA A 254 -2.69 -16.88 -6.78
C ALA A 254 -2.44 -17.78 -8.00
N LEU A 255 -1.27 -17.70 -8.63
CA LEU A 255 -0.90 -18.47 -9.82
C LEU A 255 -0.75 -19.97 -9.51
N GLY A 256 -0.09 -20.29 -8.39
CA GLY A 256 0.29 -21.66 -8.02
C GLY A 256 1.20 -22.33 -9.06
N ASP A 257 1.68 -23.54 -8.77
CA ASP A 257 2.71 -24.19 -9.62
C ASP A 257 2.14 -24.72 -10.95
N ARG A 258 0.84 -25.04 -10.99
CA ARG A 258 0.13 -25.60 -12.15
C ARG A 258 -1.29 -25.05 -12.23
N PRO A 259 -1.98 -25.14 -13.40
CA PRO A 259 -3.35 -24.60 -13.56
C PRO A 259 -4.31 -25.05 -12.44
N GLY A 260 -4.33 -26.34 -12.11
CA GLY A 260 -5.19 -26.87 -11.03
C GLY A 260 -4.81 -26.45 -9.60
N GLY A 261 -3.68 -25.74 -9.43
CA GLY A 261 -3.25 -25.15 -8.16
C GLY A 261 -3.54 -23.66 -8.04
N ALA A 262 -4.14 -23.03 -9.05
CA ALA A 262 -4.49 -21.62 -9.03
C ALA A 262 -5.51 -21.30 -7.94
N LYS A 263 -5.35 -20.15 -7.28
CA LYS A 263 -6.20 -19.68 -6.18
C LYS A 263 -6.68 -18.24 -6.48
N PRO A 264 -7.67 -18.05 -7.36
CA PRO A 264 -8.07 -16.71 -7.80
C PRO A 264 -8.55 -15.78 -6.68
N ARG A 265 -9.11 -16.34 -5.60
CA ARG A 265 -9.55 -15.55 -4.43
C ARG A 265 -8.41 -14.95 -3.60
N LEU A 266 -7.15 -15.33 -3.86
CA LEU A 266 -5.97 -14.70 -3.28
C LEU A 266 -5.55 -13.43 -4.03
N LEU A 267 -6.06 -13.20 -5.23
CA LEU A 267 -5.80 -11.97 -5.96
C LEU A 267 -6.35 -10.77 -5.17
N GLU A 268 -5.58 -9.68 -5.15
CA GLU A 268 -6.03 -8.41 -4.58
C GLU A 268 -7.23 -7.88 -5.37
N GLN A 269 -8.27 -7.43 -4.67
CA GLN A 269 -9.49 -6.88 -5.27
C GLN A 269 -10.13 -7.79 -6.35
N TRP A 270 -10.16 -9.10 -6.08
CA TRP A 270 -10.69 -10.08 -7.03
C TRP A 270 -12.19 -9.94 -7.29
N ARG A 271 -12.97 -9.37 -6.35
CA ARG A 271 -14.43 -9.23 -6.49
C ARG A 271 -14.79 -8.19 -7.53
N SER A 272 -14.02 -7.10 -7.58
CA SER A 272 -14.14 -6.05 -8.58
C SER A 272 -13.41 -6.37 -9.89
N GLY A 273 -12.71 -7.51 -9.97
CA GLY A 273 -11.95 -7.92 -11.16
C GLY A 273 -10.71 -7.06 -11.44
N ARG A 274 -10.27 -6.26 -10.47
CA ARG A 274 -9.24 -5.21 -10.66
C ARG A 274 -7.81 -5.71 -10.61
N SER A 275 -7.58 -6.96 -10.25
CA SER A 275 -6.26 -7.50 -9.92
C SER A 275 -5.18 -7.26 -10.99
N LEU A 276 -5.52 -7.36 -12.28
CA LEU A 276 -4.56 -7.06 -13.36
C LEU A 276 -4.28 -5.56 -13.51
N ALA A 277 -5.30 -4.71 -13.36
CA ALA A 277 -5.12 -3.25 -13.38
C ALA A 277 -4.21 -2.83 -12.23
N ASN A 278 -4.37 -3.42 -11.05
CA ASN A 278 -3.51 -3.14 -9.90
C ASN A 278 -2.04 -3.47 -10.19
N ILE A 279 -1.76 -4.67 -10.69
CA ILE A 279 -0.38 -5.08 -11.06
C ILE A 279 0.24 -4.12 -12.08
N ARG A 280 -0.54 -3.68 -13.08
CA ARG A 280 -0.06 -2.72 -14.08
C ARG A 280 0.30 -1.38 -13.46
N ILE A 281 -0.50 -0.88 -12.53
CA ILE A 281 -0.24 0.39 -11.85
C ILE A 281 0.98 0.28 -10.92
N ASP A 282 1.13 -0.82 -10.18
CA ASP A 282 2.30 -1.04 -9.31
C ASP A 282 3.61 -1.00 -10.12
N LEU A 283 3.66 -1.70 -11.26
CA LEU A 283 4.85 -1.73 -12.12
C LEU A 283 5.11 -0.39 -12.80
N ALA A 284 4.05 0.33 -13.19
CA ALA A 284 4.18 1.68 -13.71
C ALA A 284 4.71 2.66 -12.65
N ALA A 285 4.24 2.55 -11.40
CA ALA A 285 4.74 3.33 -10.27
C ALA A 285 6.20 3.02 -9.95
N ALA A 286 6.62 1.75 -10.04
CA ALA A 286 8.03 1.37 -9.91
C ALA A 286 8.91 2.07 -10.96
N LEU A 287 8.52 1.99 -12.23
CA LEU A 287 9.24 2.63 -13.33
C LEU A 287 9.26 4.16 -13.19
N ASP A 288 8.16 4.77 -12.76
CA ASP A 288 8.05 6.21 -12.53
C ASP A 288 8.95 6.68 -11.38
N LEU A 289 9.00 5.95 -10.26
CA LEU A 289 9.92 6.25 -9.15
C LEU A 289 11.37 6.19 -9.62
N TRP A 290 11.75 5.14 -10.33
CA TRP A 290 13.08 4.99 -10.92
C TRP A 290 13.45 6.21 -11.77
N ARG A 291 12.57 6.60 -12.70
CA ARG A 291 12.78 7.73 -13.62
C ARG A 291 12.64 9.11 -12.97
N SER A 292 12.09 9.20 -11.77
CA SER A 292 11.93 10.47 -11.05
C SER A 292 13.21 10.98 -10.39
N GLY A 293 14.26 10.16 -10.32
CA GLY A 293 15.60 10.62 -9.94
C GLY A 293 16.62 9.52 -9.68
N MET A 294 16.18 8.31 -9.33
CA MET A 294 17.10 7.22 -8.97
C MET A 294 17.95 6.78 -10.16
N GLY A 295 17.33 6.66 -11.33
CA GLY A 295 18.01 6.29 -12.56
C GLY A 295 19.10 7.28 -12.98
N ASP A 296 18.93 8.57 -12.69
CA ASP A 296 19.93 9.60 -13.03
C ASP A 296 21.20 9.45 -12.19
N VAL A 297 21.05 9.19 -10.87
CA VAL A 297 22.19 8.96 -9.99
C VAL A 297 22.92 7.67 -10.34
N VAL A 298 22.18 6.58 -10.61
CA VAL A 298 22.80 5.32 -11.05
C VAL A 298 23.51 5.53 -12.38
N LYS A 299 22.90 6.24 -13.34
CA LYS A 299 23.51 6.49 -14.65
C LYS A 299 24.82 7.27 -14.57
N ALA A 300 24.92 8.22 -13.65
CA ALA A 300 26.16 8.98 -13.43
C ALA A 300 27.30 8.10 -12.90
N ARG A 301 26.99 7.00 -12.21
CA ARG A 301 27.96 6.05 -11.64
C ARG A 301 28.24 4.87 -12.57
N ASP A 302 27.19 4.32 -13.17
CA ASP A 302 27.21 3.19 -14.10
C ASP A 302 26.04 3.33 -15.10
N ALA A 303 26.36 3.86 -16.28
CA ALA A 303 25.37 4.07 -17.34
C ALA A 303 24.81 2.76 -17.93
N VAL A 304 25.59 1.67 -17.89
CA VAL A 304 25.17 0.36 -18.41
C VAL A 304 24.15 -0.25 -17.46
N LEU A 305 24.42 -0.21 -16.16
CA LEU A 305 23.49 -0.65 -15.12
C LEU A 305 22.18 0.15 -15.19
N ALA A 306 22.26 1.48 -15.29
CA ALA A 306 21.06 2.31 -15.37
C ALA A 306 20.18 1.95 -16.58
N ALA A 307 20.78 1.73 -17.76
CA ALA A 307 20.05 1.31 -18.96
C ALA A 307 19.44 -0.10 -18.80
N LYS A 308 20.17 -1.02 -18.17
CA LYS A 308 19.69 -2.38 -17.87
C LYS A 308 18.47 -2.36 -16.95
N VAL A 309 18.50 -1.56 -15.88
CA VAL A 309 17.39 -1.42 -14.91
C VAL A 309 16.18 -0.75 -15.55
N ASP A 310 16.37 0.36 -16.27
CA ASP A 310 15.27 1.06 -16.95
C ASP A 310 14.56 0.13 -17.95
N LYS A 311 15.35 -0.62 -18.73
CA LYS A 311 14.82 -1.63 -19.64
C LYS A 311 14.07 -2.73 -18.91
N ALA A 312 14.62 -3.29 -17.84
CA ALA A 312 13.95 -4.36 -17.07
C ALA A 312 12.59 -3.89 -16.53
N LEU A 313 12.52 -2.70 -15.92
CA LEU A 313 11.27 -2.14 -15.41
C LEU A 313 10.28 -1.82 -16.55
N ALA A 314 10.74 -1.28 -17.68
CA ALA A 314 9.89 -1.03 -18.84
C ALA A 314 9.35 -2.32 -19.49
N ASP A 315 10.16 -3.37 -19.55
CA ASP A 315 9.74 -4.68 -20.05
C ASP A 315 8.66 -5.30 -19.14
N LEU A 316 8.76 -5.14 -17.81
CA LEU A 316 7.71 -5.59 -16.88
C LEU A 316 6.38 -4.88 -17.13
N VAL A 317 6.41 -3.56 -17.32
CA VAL A 317 5.21 -2.78 -17.66
C VAL A 317 4.60 -3.28 -18.97
N ALA A 318 5.42 -3.50 -20.00
CA ALA A 318 4.97 -4.01 -21.29
C ALA A 318 4.40 -5.44 -21.20
N ALA A 319 5.06 -6.32 -20.45
CA ALA A 319 4.61 -7.68 -20.20
C ALA A 319 3.26 -7.72 -19.47
N ALA A 320 3.08 -6.88 -18.44
CA ALA A 320 1.82 -6.76 -17.73
C ALA A 320 0.69 -6.18 -18.60
N ALA A 321 1.00 -5.24 -19.49
CA ALA A 321 0.06 -4.71 -20.47
C ALA A 321 -0.39 -5.77 -21.49
N ALA A 322 0.49 -6.69 -21.87
CA ALA A 322 0.22 -7.75 -22.84
C ALA A 322 -0.64 -8.91 -22.29
N ILE A 323 -0.93 -8.96 -20.99
CA ILE A 323 -1.88 -9.94 -20.43
C ILE A 323 -3.29 -9.49 -20.76
N GLU A 324 -4.13 -10.40 -21.24
CA GLU A 324 -5.50 -10.08 -21.67
C GLU A 324 -6.54 -10.73 -20.76
N GLY A 325 -7.70 -10.08 -20.69
CA GLY A 325 -8.87 -10.58 -19.96
C GLY A 325 -8.76 -10.51 -18.43
N PRO A 326 -9.78 -11.02 -17.73
CA PRO A 326 -9.80 -11.07 -16.27
C PRO A 326 -8.69 -11.96 -15.71
N LEU A 327 -7.96 -11.45 -14.72
CA LEU A 327 -6.80 -12.18 -14.18
C LEU A 327 -7.20 -13.53 -13.59
N ASP A 328 -8.37 -13.64 -12.96
CA ASP A 328 -8.88 -14.89 -12.38
C ASP A 328 -8.98 -16.03 -13.41
N LYS A 329 -9.28 -15.71 -14.68
CA LYS A 329 -9.31 -16.67 -15.79
C LYS A 329 -7.93 -16.90 -16.38
N ALA A 330 -7.14 -15.83 -16.51
CA ALA A 330 -5.79 -15.89 -17.05
C ALA A 330 -4.87 -16.83 -16.24
N LEU A 331 -5.12 -17.01 -14.93
CA LEU A 331 -4.36 -17.95 -14.09
C LEU A 331 -4.36 -19.39 -14.63
N THR A 332 -5.42 -19.81 -15.34
CA THR A 332 -5.55 -21.19 -15.86
C THR A 332 -5.60 -21.28 -17.38
N ASP A 333 -5.66 -20.14 -18.07
CA ASP A 333 -5.73 -20.08 -19.53
C ASP A 333 -4.41 -20.51 -20.18
N ALA A 334 -4.49 -21.32 -21.25
CA ALA A 334 -3.31 -21.89 -21.89
C ALA A 334 -2.42 -20.85 -22.61
N GLY A 335 -2.99 -19.74 -23.07
CA GLY A 335 -2.27 -18.66 -23.75
C GLY A 335 -1.75 -17.59 -22.78
N GLN A 336 -2.51 -17.27 -21.73
CA GLN A 336 -2.17 -16.22 -20.78
C GLN A 336 -1.30 -16.72 -19.62
N ARG A 337 -1.51 -17.94 -19.11
CA ARG A 337 -0.75 -18.45 -17.97
C ARG A 337 0.78 -18.45 -18.19
N PRO A 338 1.32 -18.84 -19.36
CA PRO A 338 2.76 -18.72 -19.61
C PRO A 338 3.27 -17.28 -19.49
N ARG A 339 2.48 -16.28 -19.91
CA ARG A 339 2.82 -14.86 -19.76
C ARG A 339 2.85 -14.43 -18.28
N LEU A 340 1.92 -14.95 -17.47
CA LEU A 340 1.92 -14.71 -16.02
C LEU A 340 3.15 -15.33 -15.34
N VAL A 341 3.52 -16.56 -15.72
CA VAL A 341 4.73 -17.22 -15.19
C VAL A 341 5.98 -16.42 -15.56
N ALA A 342 6.08 -15.98 -16.83
CA ALA A 342 7.18 -15.13 -17.28
C ALA A 342 7.22 -13.80 -16.50
N LEU A 343 6.08 -13.13 -16.32
CA LEU A 343 6.02 -11.88 -15.56
C LEU A 343 6.50 -12.05 -14.10
N VAL A 344 6.13 -13.14 -13.42
CA VAL A 344 6.64 -13.44 -12.07
C VAL A 344 8.15 -13.65 -12.08
N ALA A 345 8.67 -14.42 -13.04
CA ALA A 345 10.11 -14.68 -13.15
C ALA A 345 10.90 -13.39 -13.45
N ASP A 346 10.43 -12.59 -14.39
CA ASP A 346 11.05 -11.33 -14.79
C ASP A 346 11.01 -10.32 -13.63
N ALA A 347 9.90 -10.27 -12.87
CA ALA A 347 9.79 -9.42 -11.69
C ALA A 347 10.76 -9.89 -10.59
N GLY A 348 10.91 -11.20 -10.40
CA GLY A 348 11.93 -11.77 -9.50
C GLY A 348 13.36 -11.41 -9.92
N ALA A 349 13.65 -11.43 -11.22
CA ALA A 349 14.96 -11.05 -11.76
C ALA A 349 15.21 -9.53 -11.60
N ALA A 350 14.22 -8.69 -11.84
CA ALA A 350 14.31 -7.24 -11.62
C ALA A 350 14.51 -6.92 -10.13
N LYS A 351 13.82 -7.63 -9.23
CA LYS A 351 14.03 -7.52 -7.78
C LYS A 351 15.47 -7.83 -7.39
N ALA A 352 16.02 -8.94 -7.88
CA ALA A 352 17.41 -9.32 -7.64
C ALA A 352 18.40 -8.31 -8.23
N LEU A 353 18.13 -7.77 -9.43
CA LEU A 353 18.94 -6.72 -10.07
C LEU A 353 18.98 -5.45 -9.20
N LEU A 354 17.83 -5.00 -8.71
CA LEU A 354 17.75 -3.85 -7.80
C LEU A 354 18.59 -4.11 -6.53
N ALA A 355 18.37 -5.24 -5.89
CA ALA A 355 19.03 -5.57 -4.63
C ALA A 355 20.56 -5.74 -4.75
N ASN A 356 21.01 -6.46 -5.77
CA ASN A 356 22.40 -6.90 -5.88
C ASN A 356 23.30 -5.93 -6.65
N GLU A 357 22.74 -5.09 -7.54
CA GLU A 357 23.53 -4.19 -8.38
C GLU A 357 23.20 -2.71 -8.10
N VAL A 358 21.91 -2.36 -7.97
CA VAL A 358 21.52 -0.95 -7.73
C VAL A 358 21.79 -0.49 -6.30
N ALA A 359 21.46 -1.30 -5.29
CA ALA A 359 21.70 -0.92 -3.89
C ALA A 359 23.20 -0.60 -3.64
N PRO A 360 24.15 -1.47 -4.06
CA PRO A 360 25.58 -1.16 -3.94
C PRO A 360 25.98 0.06 -4.77
N ALA A 361 25.46 0.22 -5.99
CA ALA A 361 25.74 1.39 -6.82
C ALA A 361 25.28 2.71 -6.17
N LEU A 362 24.22 2.68 -5.36
CA LEU A 362 23.75 3.82 -4.57
C LEU A 362 24.51 4.00 -3.24
N GLY A 363 25.27 3.01 -2.80
CA GLY A 363 25.91 3.00 -1.48
C GLY A 363 24.95 2.64 -0.34
N ILE A 364 23.91 1.85 -0.65
CA ILE A 364 22.94 1.35 0.31
C ILE A 364 23.47 0.04 0.92
N PRO A 365 23.52 -0.10 2.26
CA PRO A 365 24.11 -1.25 2.93
C PRO A 365 23.37 -2.56 2.68
N VAL A 366 24.09 -3.68 2.68
CA VAL A 366 23.55 -5.04 2.56
C VAL A 366 22.74 -5.37 3.83
N GLY A 367 21.48 -5.80 3.68
CA GLY A 367 20.58 -6.09 4.81
C GLY A 367 19.35 -5.19 4.91
N PHE A 368 19.09 -4.31 3.93
CA PHE A 368 17.81 -3.61 3.81
C PHE A 368 16.71 -4.66 3.56
N ASN A 369 15.99 -5.09 4.60
CA ASN A 369 14.77 -5.86 4.38
C ASN A 369 13.64 -4.85 4.18
N ALA A 370 12.95 -4.89 3.04
CA ALA A 370 11.83 -4.00 2.75
C ALA A 370 10.61 -4.26 3.66
N LEU A 371 10.63 -5.37 4.42
CA LEU A 371 9.58 -5.84 5.32
C LEU A 371 10.04 -6.01 6.78
N ASP A 372 11.25 -5.57 7.19
CA ASP A 372 11.75 -5.77 8.57
C ASP A 372 11.06 -4.90 9.64
N GLY A 373 9.89 -4.35 9.33
CA GLY A 373 9.10 -3.52 10.24
C GLY A 373 7.62 -3.91 10.36
N ASP A 374 7.20 -5.02 9.74
CA ASP A 374 5.78 -5.47 9.70
C ASP A 374 5.40 -6.41 10.86
#